data_AF-A0A454TIJ5-F1
#
_entry.id   AF-A0A454TIJ5-F1
#
_cell.length_a   1.000
_cell.length_b   1.000
_cell.length_c   1.000
_cell.angle_alpha   90.00
_cell.angle_beta   90.00
_cell.angle_gamma   90.00
#
_symmetry.space_group_name_H-M   'P 1'
#
loop_
_entity.id
_entity.type
_entity.pdbx_description
1 polymer ?
#
loop_
_entity_poly.entity_id
_entity_poly.type
_entity_poly.pdbx_seq_one_letter_code
_entity_poly.pdbx_strand_id
1 'polypeptide(L)'
;MGLVGEVGDLHSMMKKLLLQKDNPLFRSELREEFGDLLWYLTSLASLYDIPLEEIAQANAEKAESLYSVGSVNVFDNDFPADERLPRRFVVNFYEKPLERGLHVKVSVNDVVIGDALTDNAHEDDGYRYHDVFHLAYAAVLGWSPVCRALLKCKRKSKSKIDEVEDGARAAIIEEAVSIIVFNQAEERGWYSDRSSIDIGLLKTIRRMVTGLEVRACTAKQWQQAICQGYAVFKELKKNGGGDVTVDLDRQRLTYRAAGSKGRRT
;
A
#
# COMPACT_ATOMS: atom_id res chain seq x y z
N MET A 1 27.42 21.72 14.42
CA MET A 1 27.59 21.37 15.85
C MET A 1 26.45 21.93 16.68
N GLY A 2 26.16 23.24 16.63
CA GLY A 2 25.08 23.85 17.41
C GLY A 2 23.66 23.28 17.16
N LEU A 3 23.24 23.11 15.90
CA LEU A 3 21.94 22.49 15.56
C LEU A 3 21.68 21.15 16.26
N VAL A 4 22.72 20.31 16.42
CA VAL A 4 22.60 19.00 17.07
C VAL A 4 22.42 19.16 18.59
N GLY A 5 23.00 20.20 19.17
CA GLY A 5 22.80 20.58 20.58
C GLY A 5 21.34 20.93 20.85
N GLU A 6 20.79 21.87 20.07
CA GLU A 6 19.39 22.33 20.26
C GLU A 6 18.37 21.19 20.06
N VAL A 7 18.62 20.28 19.11
CA VAL A 7 17.77 19.08 18.95
C VAL A 7 17.84 18.18 20.20
N GLY A 8 19.00 18.09 20.85
CA GLY A 8 19.18 17.36 22.10
C GLY A 8 18.45 18.01 23.28
N ASP A 9 18.45 19.33 23.35
CA ASP A 9 17.78 20.11 24.39
C ASP A 9 16.25 20.05 24.23
N LEU A 10 15.74 20.19 23.00
CA LEU A 10 14.34 19.93 22.68
C LEU A 10 13.90 18.51 23.06
N HIS A 11 14.71 17.49 22.77
CA HIS A 11 14.40 16.11 23.16
C HIS A 11 14.37 15.92 24.69
N SER A 12 15.28 16.56 25.40
CA SER A 12 15.30 16.55 26.87
C SER A 12 14.04 17.21 27.46
N MET A 13 13.58 18.29 26.83
CA MET A 13 12.34 18.98 27.20
C MET A 13 11.08 18.13 26.93
N MET A 14 11.02 17.43 25.80
CA MET A 14 9.94 16.47 25.51
C MET A 14 9.86 15.35 26.56
N LYS A 15 10.99 14.83 27.02
CA LYS A 15 11.03 13.84 28.11
C LYS A 15 10.46 14.40 29.42
N LYS A 16 10.82 15.64 29.77
CA LYS A 16 10.27 16.31 30.97
C LYS A 16 8.74 16.41 30.87
N LEU A 17 8.18 16.75 29.71
CA LEU A 17 6.72 16.82 29.52
C LEU A 17 6.01 15.46 29.68
N LEU A 18 6.62 14.37 29.19
CA LEU A 18 6.05 13.03 29.36
C LEU A 18 6.05 12.57 30.83
N LEU A 19 7.03 13.02 31.63
CA LEU A 19 7.24 12.63 33.02
C LEU A 19 6.59 13.57 34.04
N GLN A 20 6.52 14.86 33.73
CA GLN A 20 6.03 15.95 34.57
C GLN A 20 4.96 16.71 33.78
N LYS A 21 3.71 16.28 33.95
CA LYS A 21 2.56 16.77 33.16
C LYS A 21 2.24 18.26 33.38
N ASP A 22 2.71 18.85 34.47
CA ASP A 22 2.53 20.26 34.80
C ASP A 22 3.88 20.97 34.90
N ASN A 23 4.27 21.68 33.82
CA ASN A 23 5.34 22.67 33.84
C ASN A 23 4.82 24.00 33.26
N PRO A 24 4.59 25.04 34.08
CA PRO A 24 4.08 26.33 33.62
C PRO A 24 5.05 27.09 32.71
N LEU A 25 6.35 26.78 32.76
CA LEU A 25 7.40 27.40 31.92
C LEU A 25 7.60 26.66 30.58
N PHE A 26 6.97 25.50 30.40
CA PHE A 26 7.19 24.65 29.22
C PHE A 26 6.99 25.41 27.90
N ARG A 27 5.98 26.28 27.82
CA ARG A 27 5.70 27.05 26.61
C ARG A 27 6.79 28.07 26.28
N SER A 28 7.36 28.74 27.29
CA SER A 28 8.44 29.70 27.07
C SER A 28 9.74 29.00 26.69
N GLU A 29 10.06 27.90 27.40
CA GLU A 29 11.25 27.08 27.11
C GLU A 29 11.17 26.51 25.68
N LEU A 30 10.02 25.93 25.28
CA LEU A 30 9.84 25.40 23.92
C LEU A 30 9.99 26.47 22.82
N ARG A 31 9.55 27.69 23.10
CA ARG A 31 9.67 28.81 22.16
C ARG A 31 11.13 29.22 21.96
N GLU A 32 11.94 29.17 23.00
CA GLU A 32 13.38 29.46 22.95
C GLU A 32 14.09 28.42 22.06
N GLU A 33 13.90 27.13 22.35
CA GLU A 33 14.46 26.03 21.55
C GLU A 33 14.04 26.07 20.08
N PHE A 34 12.76 26.38 19.80
CA PHE A 34 12.30 26.56 18.41
C PHE A 34 12.94 27.79 17.74
N GLY A 35 13.19 28.85 18.51
CA GLY A 35 13.92 30.02 18.06
C GLY A 35 15.36 29.67 17.65
N ASP A 36 16.05 28.91 18.48
CA ASP A 36 17.44 28.51 18.23
C ASP A 36 17.54 27.54 17.04
N LEU A 37 16.65 26.56 16.94
CA LEU A 37 16.55 25.70 15.76
C LEU A 37 16.31 26.50 14.48
N LEU A 38 15.41 27.48 14.53
CA LEU A 38 15.15 28.36 13.40
C LEU A 38 16.38 29.21 13.07
N TRP A 39 17.11 29.70 14.07
CA TRP A 39 18.34 30.46 13.88
C TRP A 39 19.43 29.63 13.16
N TYR A 40 19.64 28.37 13.57
CA TYR A 40 20.59 27.50 12.88
C TYR A 40 20.14 27.16 11.45
N LEU A 41 18.85 26.88 11.24
CA LEU A 41 18.29 26.61 9.91
C LEU A 41 18.47 27.82 8.98
N THR A 42 18.09 29.01 9.45
CA THR A 42 18.20 30.27 8.69
C THR A 42 19.65 30.63 8.39
N SER A 43 20.57 30.39 9.33
CA SER A 43 22.01 30.62 9.13
C SER A 43 22.58 29.70 8.04
N LEU A 44 22.21 28.41 8.04
CA LEU A 44 22.62 27.48 6.99
C LEU A 44 21.99 27.82 5.64
N ALA A 45 20.69 28.13 5.62
CA ALA A 45 19.99 28.51 4.40
C ALA A 45 20.62 29.76 3.76
N SER A 46 20.97 30.77 4.59
CA SER A 46 21.65 31.99 4.15
C SER A 46 23.06 31.73 3.63
N LEU A 47 23.81 30.78 4.23
CA LEU A 47 25.16 30.43 3.78
C LEU A 47 25.17 29.82 2.37
N TYR A 48 24.11 29.13 1.98
CA TYR A 48 23.98 28.46 0.68
C TYR A 48 23.00 29.17 -0.27
N ASP A 49 22.58 30.40 0.06
CA ASP A 49 21.64 31.20 -0.74
C ASP A 49 20.31 30.48 -1.05
N ILE A 50 19.81 29.66 -0.11
CA ILE A 50 18.53 28.95 -0.24
C ILE A 50 17.44 29.76 0.48
N PRO A 51 16.41 30.27 -0.21
CA PRO A 51 15.30 30.95 0.43
C PRO A 51 14.54 30.02 1.38
N LEU A 52 14.21 30.49 2.59
CA LEU A 52 13.39 29.72 3.53
C LEU A 52 11.99 29.41 2.98
N GLU A 53 11.46 30.30 2.14
CA GLU A 53 10.20 30.10 1.43
C GLU A 53 10.26 28.86 0.52
N GLU A 54 11.38 28.66 -0.19
CA GLU A 54 11.59 27.47 -1.02
C GLU A 54 11.56 26.18 -0.19
N ILE A 55 12.26 26.19 0.97
CA ILE A 55 12.28 25.06 1.91
C ILE A 55 10.88 24.77 2.44
N ALA A 56 10.16 25.82 2.84
CA ALA A 56 8.80 25.71 3.38
C ALA A 56 7.83 25.17 2.33
N GLN A 57 7.88 25.70 1.10
CA GLN A 57 7.03 25.28 -0.02
C GLN A 57 7.30 23.81 -0.38
N ALA A 58 8.57 23.42 -0.55
CA ALA A 58 8.94 22.04 -0.85
C ALA A 58 8.50 21.07 0.26
N ASN A 59 8.57 21.47 1.53
CA ASN A 59 8.10 20.66 2.64
C ASN A 59 6.57 20.57 2.70
N ALA A 60 5.85 21.65 2.37
CA ALA A 60 4.40 21.67 2.29
C ALA A 60 3.89 20.73 1.18
N GLU A 61 4.46 20.79 -0.02
CA GLU A 61 4.15 19.90 -1.13
C GLU A 61 4.42 18.43 -0.78
N LYS A 62 5.55 18.16 -0.12
CA LYS A 62 5.87 16.83 0.38
C LYS A 62 4.85 16.33 1.40
N ALA A 63 4.47 17.17 2.36
CA ALA A 63 3.46 16.83 3.36
C ALA A 63 2.10 16.57 2.70
N GLU A 64 1.66 17.44 1.80
CA GLU A 64 0.42 17.26 1.05
C GLU A 64 0.44 15.94 0.25
N SER A 65 1.55 15.60 -0.39
CA SER A 65 1.69 14.34 -1.12
C SER A 65 1.63 13.09 -0.21
N LEU A 66 1.96 13.23 1.07
CA LEU A 66 1.90 12.15 2.06
C LEU A 66 0.53 12.06 2.73
N TYR A 67 -0.15 13.19 2.93
CA TYR A 67 -1.39 13.27 3.69
C TYR A 67 -2.66 13.45 2.84
N SER A 68 -2.55 13.65 1.53
CA SER A 68 -3.70 13.69 0.62
C SER A 68 -4.36 12.31 0.49
N VAL A 69 -5.69 12.29 0.57
CA VAL A 69 -6.49 11.06 0.42
C VAL A 69 -6.57 10.63 -1.05
N GLY A 70 -6.44 11.57 -1.98
CA GLY A 70 -6.60 11.33 -3.42
C GLY A 70 -8.08 11.22 -3.81
N SER A 71 -8.33 10.78 -5.04
CA SER A 71 -9.66 10.46 -5.56
C SER A 71 -9.66 9.05 -6.17
N VAL A 72 -10.83 8.57 -6.59
CA VAL A 72 -10.93 7.27 -7.28
C VAL A 72 -10.18 7.35 -8.60
N ASN A 73 -9.17 6.51 -8.79
CA ASN A 73 -8.40 6.46 -10.03
C ASN A 73 -9.10 5.54 -11.04
N VAL A 74 -9.23 6.02 -12.28
CA VAL A 74 -9.80 5.26 -13.40
C VAL A 74 -8.87 5.40 -14.61
N PHE A 75 -7.95 4.46 -14.77
CA PHE A 75 -6.93 4.50 -15.84
C PHE A 75 -7.40 3.92 -17.19
N ASP A 76 -8.61 3.37 -17.24
CA ASP A 76 -9.12 2.64 -18.41
C ASP A 76 -10.48 3.13 -18.94
N ASN A 77 -10.96 4.30 -18.50
CA ASN A 77 -12.27 4.83 -18.90
C ASN A 77 -12.44 5.00 -20.43
N ASP A 78 -11.33 5.23 -21.15
CA ASP A 78 -11.32 5.47 -22.59
C ASP A 78 -11.05 4.21 -23.42
N PHE A 79 -11.00 3.03 -22.79
CA PHE A 79 -10.72 1.75 -23.46
C PHE A 79 -12.00 0.97 -23.76
N PRO A 80 -11.98 -0.02 -24.67
CA PRO A 80 -13.11 -0.95 -24.87
C PRO A 80 -13.52 -1.67 -23.58
N ALA A 81 -14.77 -2.11 -23.48
CA ALA A 81 -15.30 -2.72 -22.25
C ALA A 81 -14.55 -4.01 -21.82
N ASP A 82 -14.03 -4.76 -22.79
CA ASP A 82 -13.22 -5.97 -22.62
C ASP A 82 -11.76 -5.68 -22.22
N GLU A 83 -11.33 -4.42 -22.27
CA GLU A 83 -10.01 -3.95 -21.82
C GLU A 83 -10.08 -3.13 -20.51
N ARG A 84 -11.27 -3.07 -19.89
CA ARG A 84 -11.49 -2.42 -18.59
C ARG A 84 -11.45 -3.45 -17.47
N LEU A 85 -10.91 -3.05 -16.32
CA LEU A 85 -11.15 -3.80 -15.09
C LEU A 85 -12.65 -3.74 -14.75
N PRO A 86 -13.31 -4.86 -14.44
CA PRO A 86 -14.69 -4.84 -13.97
C PRO A 86 -14.80 -3.96 -12.73
N ARG A 87 -15.74 -3.00 -12.73
CA ARG A 87 -15.90 -2.06 -11.60
C ARG A 87 -16.24 -2.76 -10.29
N ARG A 88 -16.91 -3.91 -10.38
CA ARG A 88 -17.21 -4.78 -9.24
C ARG A 88 -17.20 -6.25 -9.66
N PHE A 89 -16.54 -7.10 -8.88
CA PHE A 89 -16.50 -8.54 -9.11
C PHE A 89 -16.21 -9.31 -7.81
N VAL A 90 -16.46 -10.61 -7.81
CA VAL A 90 -16.21 -11.51 -6.67
C VAL A 90 -15.21 -12.58 -7.08
N VAL A 91 -14.21 -12.79 -6.23
CA VAL A 91 -13.16 -13.77 -6.40
C VAL A 91 -13.29 -14.83 -5.31
N ASN A 92 -13.43 -16.09 -5.69
CA ASN A 92 -13.52 -17.22 -4.77
C ASN A 92 -12.12 -17.82 -4.59
N PHE A 93 -11.66 -17.86 -3.34
CA PHE A 93 -10.45 -18.58 -2.93
C PHE A 93 -10.87 -19.90 -2.30
N TYR A 94 -10.29 -21.01 -2.76
CA TYR A 94 -10.53 -22.31 -2.16
C TYR A 94 -9.29 -23.19 -2.21
N GLU A 95 -9.07 -23.94 -1.14
CA GLU A 95 -8.00 -24.91 -1.07
C GLU A 95 -8.38 -26.19 -1.82
N LYS A 96 -7.43 -26.72 -2.61
CA LYS A 96 -7.54 -28.04 -3.22
C LYS A 96 -6.34 -28.90 -2.82
N PRO A 97 -6.55 -30.10 -2.26
CA PRO A 97 -5.46 -31.03 -2.01
C PRO A 97 -4.89 -31.54 -3.35
N LEU A 98 -3.57 -31.48 -3.49
CA LEU A 98 -2.79 -32.12 -4.55
C LEU A 98 -1.77 -33.08 -3.92
N GLU A 99 -1.19 -33.98 -4.72
CA GLU A 99 -0.27 -35.04 -4.25
C GLU A 99 0.95 -34.52 -3.45
N ARG A 100 1.33 -33.24 -3.59
CA ARG A 100 2.50 -32.61 -2.93
C ARG A 100 2.16 -31.43 -2.00
N GLY A 101 0.90 -31.26 -1.60
CA GLY A 101 0.51 -30.22 -0.63
C GLY A 101 -0.83 -29.53 -0.93
N LEU A 102 -1.21 -28.59 -0.05
CA LEU A 102 -2.38 -27.72 -0.21
C LEU A 102 -2.07 -26.61 -1.22
N HIS A 103 -2.98 -26.38 -2.17
CA HIS A 103 -2.87 -25.29 -3.13
C HIS A 103 -4.13 -24.44 -3.07
N VAL A 104 -3.97 -23.12 -3.27
CA VAL A 104 -5.09 -22.21 -3.41
C VAL A 104 -5.42 -22.04 -4.88
N LYS A 105 -6.71 -22.16 -5.22
CA LYS A 105 -7.23 -21.79 -6.52
C LYS A 105 -8.11 -20.57 -6.41
N VAL A 106 -8.05 -19.76 -7.45
CA VAL A 106 -8.79 -18.51 -7.59
C VAL A 106 -9.80 -18.68 -8.71
N SER A 107 -11.07 -18.32 -8.49
CA SER A 107 -12.07 -18.25 -9.56
C SER A 107 -12.87 -16.96 -9.51
N VAL A 108 -13.28 -16.45 -10.67
CA VAL A 108 -14.18 -15.29 -10.81
C VAL A 108 -15.39 -15.74 -11.59
N ASN A 109 -16.59 -15.53 -11.02
CA ASN A 109 -17.85 -16.04 -11.59
C ASN A 109 -17.79 -17.53 -11.98
N ASP A 110 -17.27 -18.37 -11.08
CA ASP A 110 -17.08 -19.82 -11.25
C ASP A 110 -16.08 -20.26 -12.34
N VAL A 111 -15.37 -19.31 -12.98
CA VAL A 111 -14.27 -19.61 -13.92
C VAL A 111 -12.94 -19.54 -13.18
N VAL A 112 -12.20 -20.64 -13.14
CA VAL A 112 -10.84 -20.68 -12.57
C VAL A 112 -9.92 -19.76 -13.37
N ILE A 113 -9.22 -18.88 -12.68
CA ILE A 113 -8.33 -17.88 -13.25
C ILE A 113 -6.96 -17.99 -12.57
N GLY A 114 -5.90 -17.92 -13.37
CA GLY A 114 -4.52 -18.08 -12.91
C GLY A 114 -4.09 -19.54 -12.73
N ASP A 115 -2.85 -19.70 -12.29
CA ASP A 115 -2.27 -20.99 -11.93
C ASP A 115 -2.56 -21.35 -10.47
N ALA A 116 -2.34 -22.62 -10.09
CA ALA A 116 -2.49 -23.03 -8.70
C ALA A 116 -1.38 -22.40 -7.84
N LEU A 117 -1.74 -21.76 -6.73
CA LEU A 117 -0.81 -21.04 -5.88
C LEU A 117 -0.38 -21.89 -4.67
N THR A 118 0.92 -21.86 -4.40
CA THR A 118 1.60 -22.47 -3.25
C THR A 118 2.36 -21.39 -2.47
N ASP A 119 2.78 -21.69 -1.24
CA ASP A 119 3.53 -20.73 -0.43
C ASP A 119 4.94 -20.46 -0.97
N ASN A 120 5.53 -21.41 -1.72
CA ASN A 120 6.88 -21.31 -2.29
C ASN A 120 7.97 -20.86 -1.27
N ALA A 121 7.79 -21.19 0.00
CA ALA A 121 8.67 -20.86 1.11
C ALA A 121 9.17 -22.12 1.83
N HIS A 122 10.25 -21.97 2.63
CA HIS A 122 10.78 -23.06 3.47
C HIS A 122 9.83 -23.43 4.61
N GLU A 123 8.96 -22.52 5.02
CA GLU A 123 7.94 -22.68 6.07
C GLU A 123 6.57 -22.22 5.53
N ASP A 124 5.47 -22.76 6.08
CA ASP A 124 4.10 -22.35 5.69
C ASP A 124 3.78 -20.95 6.25
N ASP A 125 4.10 -19.92 5.47
CA ASP A 125 3.82 -18.51 5.78
C ASP A 125 2.43 -18.05 5.31
N GLY A 126 1.75 -18.87 4.50
CA GLY A 126 0.45 -18.58 3.90
C GLY A 126 0.50 -17.69 2.66
N TYR A 127 1.68 -17.48 2.04
CA TYR A 127 1.85 -16.71 0.81
C TYR A 127 1.00 -17.24 -0.36
N ARG A 128 0.46 -18.47 -0.28
CA ARG A 128 -0.54 -19.00 -1.22
C ARG A 128 -1.80 -18.12 -1.38
N TYR A 129 -2.08 -17.23 -0.43
CA TYR A 129 -3.18 -16.26 -0.52
C TYR A 129 -2.76 -14.87 -1.04
N HIS A 130 -1.52 -14.66 -1.47
CA HIS A 130 -0.98 -13.33 -1.83
C HIS A 130 -1.71 -12.64 -2.98
N ASP A 131 -2.41 -13.38 -3.84
CA ASP A 131 -3.24 -12.81 -4.92
C ASP A 131 -4.25 -11.77 -4.42
N VAL A 132 -4.65 -11.85 -3.15
CA VAL A 132 -5.48 -10.84 -2.49
C VAL A 132 -4.87 -9.43 -2.50
N PHE A 133 -3.54 -9.31 -2.54
CA PHE A 133 -2.84 -8.03 -2.63
C PHE A 133 -3.05 -7.38 -4.00
N HIS A 134 -2.99 -8.15 -5.08
CA HIS A 134 -3.30 -7.67 -6.43
C HIS A 134 -4.76 -7.18 -6.53
N LEU A 135 -5.70 -7.92 -5.92
CA LEU A 135 -7.09 -7.49 -5.82
C LEU A 135 -7.25 -6.19 -5.02
N ALA A 136 -6.46 -6.02 -3.94
CA ALA A 136 -6.45 -4.79 -3.16
C ALA A 136 -5.92 -3.61 -3.98
N TYR A 137 -4.86 -3.80 -4.77
CA TYR A 137 -4.33 -2.78 -5.67
C TYR A 137 -5.35 -2.43 -6.76
N ALA A 138 -5.99 -3.43 -7.38
CA ALA A 138 -7.06 -3.20 -8.33
C ALA A 138 -8.19 -2.37 -7.71
N ALA A 139 -8.73 -2.80 -6.54
CA ALA A 139 -9.82 -2.11 -5.85
C ALA A 139 -9.48 -0.67 -5.48
N VAL A 140 -8.35 -0.46 -4.78
CA VAL A 140 -8.06 0.83 -4.14
C VAL A 140 -7.32 1.79 -5.08
N LEU A 141 -6.39 1.28 -5.87
CA LEU A 141 -5.52 2.09 -6.73
C LEU A 141 -6.09 2.21 -8.15
N GLY A 142 -7.08 1.39 -8.54
CA GLY A 142 -7.54 1.29 -9.92
C GLY A 142 -6.49 0.66 -10.86
N TRP A 143 -5.44 0.07 -10.28
CA TRP A 143 -4.26 -0.40 -10.99
C TRP A 143 -3.83 -1.76 -10.46
N SER A 144 -3.64 -2.72 -11.36
CA SER A 144 -2.99 -4.01 -11.12
C SER A 144 -2.78 -4.68 -12.49
N PRO A 145 -1.59 -4.57 -13.11
CA PRO A 145 -1.24 -5.35 -14.30
C PRO A 145 -1.41 -6.85 -14.10
N VAL A 146 -1.15 -7.38 -12.89
CA VAL A 146 -1.37 -8.79 -12.56
C VAL A 146 -2.85 -9.14 -12.67
N CYS A 147 -3.74 -8.37 -12.03
CA CYS A 147 -5.20 -8.60 -12.15
C CYS A 147 -5.71 -8.43 -13.58
N ARG A 148 -5.19 -7.48 -14.35
CA ARG A 148 -5.56 -7.33 -15.78
C ARG A 148 -5.19 -8.56 -16.59
N ALA A 149 -3.99 -9.13 -16.36
CA ALA A 149 -3.57 -10.35 -17.01
C ALA A 149 -4.44 -11.54 -16.61
N LEU A 150 -4.71 -11.70 -15.32
CA LEU A 150 -5.58 -12.75 -14.76
C LEU A 150 -7.01 -12.68 -15.36
N LEU A 151 -7.61 -11.48 -15.39
CA LEU A 151 -8.94 -11.26 -15.92
C LEU A 151 -8.98 -11.15 -17.46
N LYS A 152 -7.84 -11.29 -18.13
CA LYS A 152 -7.69 -11.17 -19.59
C LYS A 152 -8.20 -9.84 -20.16
N CYS A 153 -8.08 -8.75 -19.41
CA CYS A 153 -8.51 -7.40 -19.80
C CYS A 153 -7.34 -6.39 -19.89
N LYS A 154 -6.19 -6.86 -20.41
CA LYS A 154 -5.08 -5.97 -20.76
C LYS A 154 -5.49 -4.99 -21.87
N ARG A 155 -4.98 -3.77 -21.84
CA ARG A 155 -5.32 -2.67 -22.76
C ARG A 155 -4.61 -2.75 -24.11
N LYS A 156 -4.87 -3.84 -24.85
CA LYS A 156 -4.19 -4.19 -26.10
C LYS A 156 -4.45 -3.24 -27.26
N SER A 157 -5.59 -2.53 -27.25
CA SER A 157 -5.93 -1.53 -28.25
C SER A 157 -4.92 -0.38 -28.36
N LYS A 158 -4.15 -0.12 -27.29
CA LYS A 158 -3.01 0.82 -27.29
C LYS A 158 -1.73 0.07 -26.94
N SER A 159 -0.98 -0.33 -27.96
CA SER A 159 0.25 -1.13 -27.83
C SER A 159 1.23 -0.58 -26.79
N LYS A 160 1.40 0.75 -26.71
CA LYS A 160 2.31 1.35 -25.73
C LYS A 160 1.86 1.19 -24.28
N ILE A 161 0.55 1.20 -24.04
CA ILE A 161 -0.02 0.98 -22.71
C ILE A 161 0.07 -0.50 -22.34
N ASP A 162 -0.25 -1.40 -23.28
CA ASP A 162 -0.09 -2.85 -23.07
C ASP A 162 1.36 -3.25 -22.75
N GLU A 163 2.33 -2.60 -23.39
CA GLU A 163 3.76 -2.82 -23.16
C GLU A 163 4.25 -2.25 -21.82
N VAL A 164 3.87 -1.00 -21.49
CA VAL A 164 4.45 -0.27 -20.35
C VAL A 164 3.67 -0.48 -19.06
N GLU A 165 2.35 -0.34 -19.11
CA GLU A 165 1.49 -0.30 -17.91
C GLU A 165 0.91 -1.67 -17.59
N ASP A 166 0.62 -2.49 -18.61
CA ASP A 166 0.10 -3.85 -18.44
C ASP A 166 1.17 -4.92 -18.73
N GLY A 167 2.39 -4.52 -19.09
CA GLY A 167 3.44 -5.43 -19.53
C GLY A 167 4.17 -6.14 -18.39
N ALA A 168 5.08 -7.04 -18.76
CA ALA A 168 5.83 -7.86 -17.81
C ALA A 168 6.58 -7.04 -16.75
N ARG A 169 7.16 -5.89 -17.13
CA ARG A 169 7.87 -5.02 -16.19
C ARG A 169 6.95 -4.43 -15.13
N ALA A 170 5.74 -4.00 -15.50
CA ALA A 170 4.77 -3.48 -14.55
C ALA A 170 4.28 -4.56 -13.59
N ALA A 171 4.00 -5.77 -14.11
CA ALA A 171 3.66 -6.93 -13.29
C ALA A 171 4.77 -7.29 -12.29
N ILE A 172 6.04 -7.36 -12.73
CA ILE A 172 7.19 -7.63 -11.84
C ILE A 172 7.32 -6.57 -10.75
N ILE A 173 7.07 -5.29 -11.06
CA ILE A 173 7.09 -4.22 -10.06
C ILE A 173 5.96 -4.41 -9.04
N GLU A 174 4.74 -4.75 -9.49
CA GLU A 174 3.60 -5.06 -8.62
C GLU A 174 3.92 -6.21 -7.66
N GLU A 175 4.45 -7.32 -8.18
CA GLU A 175 4.90 -8.48 -7.40
C GLU A 175 5.97 -8.09 -6.38
N ALA A 176 6.98 -7.33 -6.79
CA ALA A 176 8.05 -6.88 -5.91
C ALA A 176 7.52 -6.00 -4.76
N VAL A 177 6.52 -5.14 -5.02
CA VAL A 177 5.85 -4.37 -3.96
C VAL A 177 5.15 -5.31 -2.98
N SER A 178 4.39 -6.30 -3.47
CA SER A 178 3.74 -7.31 -2.61
C SER A 178 4.76 -8.06 -1.74
N ILE A 179 5.87 -8.51 -2.30
CA ILE A 179 6.93 -9.23 -1.58
C ILE A 179 7.58 -8.37 -0.50
N ILE A 180 7.96 -7.12 -0.82
CA ILE A 180 8.60 -6.22 0.15
C ILE A 180 7.68 -5.94 1.34
N VAL A 181 6.38 -5.79 1.08
CA VAL A 181 5.38 -5.58 2.13
C VAL A 181 5.16 -6.88 2.92
N PHE A 182 5.10 -8.04 2.24
CA PHE A 182 4.94 -9.35 2.88
C PHE A 182 6.07 -9.70 3.84
N ASN A 183 7.32 -9.51 3.43
CA ASN A 183 8.49 -9.83 4.25
C ASN A 183 8.59 -9.00 5.54
N GLN A 184 7.83 -7.90 5.65
CA GLN A 184 7.79 -7.04 6.83
C GLN A 184 6.47 -7.16 7.61
N ALA A 185 5.53 -7.96 7.14
CA ALA A 185 4.15 -7.95 7.64
C ALA A 185 4.07 -8.41 9.10
N GLU A 186 4.73 -9.52 9.44
CA GLU A 186 4.68 -10.10 10.78
C GLU A 186 5.26 -9.15 11.84
N GLU A 187 6.46 -8.62 11.61
CA GLU A 187 7.15 -7.65 12.49
C GLU A 187 6.34 -6.37 12.71
N ARG A 188 5.41 -6.07 11.80
CA ARG A 188 4.54 -4.89 11.80
C ARG A 188 3.10 -5.19 12.22
N GLY A 189 2.84 -6.38 12.78
CA GLY A 189 1.51 -6.76 13.28
C GLY A 189 0.46 -6.90 12.17
N TRP A 190 0.87 -7.43 11.02
CA TRP A 190 0.05 -7.71 9.84
C TRP A 190 -0.76 -6.49 9.36
N TYR A 191 -0.17 -5.31 9.51
CA TYR A 191 -0.75 -4.03 9.12
C TYR A 191 -2.17 -3.75 9.65
N SER A 192 -2.46 -4.27 10.85
CA SER A 192 -3.75 -4.11 11.52
C SER A 192 -4.03 -2.67 11.96
N ASP A 193 -2.97 -1.91 12.27
CA ASP A 193 -3.00 -0.46 12.47
C ASP A 193 -2.37 0.23 11.26
N ARG A 194 -3.01 1.30 10.75
CA ARG A 194 -2.45 2.13 9.67
C ARG A 194 -1.09 2.73 10.04
N SER A 195 -0.84 3.00 11.33
CA SER A 195 0.42 3.55 11.81
C SER A 195 1.62 2.61 11.62
N SER A 196 1.37 1.31 11.43
CA SER A 196 2.42 0.29 11.19
C SER A 196 3.09 0.39 9.81
N ILE A 197 2.46 1.11 8.87
CA ILE A 197 3.02 1.42 7.55
C ILE A 197 3.75 2.76 7.66
N ASP A 198 5.08 2.71 7.77
CA ASP A 198 5.88 3.91 7.92
C ASP A 198 6.11 4.67 6.61
N ILE A 199 6.49 5.94 6.74
CA ILE A 199 6.74 6.85 5.62
C ILE A 199 7.88 6.36 4.71
N GLY A 200 8.88 5.68 5.27
CA GLY A 200 10.00 5.10 4.52
C GLY A 200 9.52 4.02 3.56
N LEU A 201 8.70 3.07 4.03
CA LEU A 201 8.10 2.03 3.18
C LEU A 201 7.26 2.66 2.05
N LEU A 202 6.39 3.62 2.37
CA LEU A 202 5.56 4.31 1.36
C LEU A 202 6.40 5.04 0.31
N LYS A 203 7.50 5.68 0.72
CA LYS A 203 8.44 6.32 -0.22
C LYS A 203 9.11 5.30 -1.13
N THR A 204 9.53 4.16 -0.59
CA THR A 204 10.13 3.08 -1.39
C THR A 204 9.16 2.59 -2.46
N ILE A 205 7.92 2.29 -2.08
CA ILE A 205 6.87 1.86 -3.02
C ILE A 205 6.65 2.91 -4.12
N ARG A 206 6.49 4.19 -3.74
CA ARG A 206 6.30 5.28 -4.71
C ARG A 206 7.47 5.43 -5.68
N ARG A 207 8.71 5.21 -5.23
CA ARG A 207 9.90 5.22 -6.10
C ARG A 207 9.91 4.05 -7.08
N MET A 208 9.48 2.85 -6.64
CA MET A 208 9.40 1.68 -7.52
C MET A 208 8.41 1.89 -8.67
N VAL A 209 7.30 2.56 -8.42
CA VAL A 209 6.22 2.76 -9.41
C VAL A 209 6.29 4.10 -10.16
N THR A 210 7.36 4.89 -10.00
CA THR A 210 7.46 6.24 -10.59
C THR A 210 7.33 6.24 -12.12
N GLY A 211 7.72 5.15 -12.78
CA GLY A 211 7.62 5.01 -14.23
C GLY A 211 6.24 4.58 -14.77
N LEU A 212 5.26 4.36 -13.89
CA LEU A 212 3.95 3.78 -14.22
C LEU A 212 2.82 4.78 -13.92
N GLU A 213 1.63 4.54 -14.46
CA GLU A 213 0.45 5.38 -14.25
C GLU A 213 0.02 5.45 -12.78
N VAL A 214 0.23 4.38 -12.01
CA VAL A 214 -0.08 4.28 -10.57
C VAL A 214 0.73 5.27 -9.71
N ARG A 215 1.73 5.96 -10.29
CA ARG A 215 2.38 7.11 -9.63
C ARG A 215 1.40 8.23 -9.26
N ALA A 216 0.24 8.29 -9.92
CA ALA A 216 -0.83 9.22 -9.59
C ALA A 216 -1.49 8.92 -8.23
N CYS A 217 -1.37 7.69 -7.72
CA CYS A 217 -1.94 7.30 -6.43
C CYS A 217 -1.15 7.91 -5.26
N THR A 218 -1.89 8.41 -4.27
CA THR A 218 -1.29 9.04 -3.07
C THR A 218 -0.71 7.99 -2.13
N ALA A 219 0.14 8.43 -1.19
CA ALA A 219 0.67 7.55 -0.15
C ALA A 219 -0.45 6.95 0.73
N LYS A 220 -1.54 7.68 0.96
CA LYS A 220 -2.71 7.16 1.69
C LYS A 220 -3.47 6.10 0.92
N GLN A 221 -3.57 6.19 -0.41
CA GLN A 221 -4.19 5.14 -1.21
C GLN A 221 -3.38 3.85 -1.15
N TRP A 222 -2.05 3.93 -1.22
CA TRP A 222 -1.16 2.78 -0.99
C TRP A 222 -1.31 2.20 0.42
N GLN A 223 -1.33 3.05 1.46
CA GLN A 223 -1.58 2.63 2.84
C GLN A 223 -2.94 1.89 2.96
N GLN A 224 -3.99 2.43 2.33
CA GLN A 224 -5.32 1.84 2.33
C GLN A 224 -5.35 0.50 1.58
N ALA A 225 -4.67 0.40 0.44
CA ALA A 225 -4.58 -0.84 -0.34
C ALA A 225 -3.91 -1.95 0.48
N ILE A 226 -2.77 -1.65 1.10
CA ILE A 226 -2.04 -2.60 1.96
C ILE A 226 -2.91 -3.03 3.14
N CYS A 227 -3.46 -2.09 3.90
CA CYS A 227 -4.31 -2.43 5.06
C CYS A 227 -5.52 -3.29 4.66
N GLN A 228 -6.18 -2.99 3.54
CA GLN A 228 -7.32 -3.79 3.07
C GLN A 228 -6.89 -5.18 2.59
N GLY A 229 -5.80 -5.28 1.85
CA GLY A 229 -5.22 -6.56 1.43
C GLY A 229 -4.91 -7.47 2.61
N TYR A 230 -4.24 -6.95 3.65
CA TYR A 230 -3.91 -7.73 4.85
C TYR A 230 -5.10 -8.06 5.74
N ALA A 231 -6.11 -7.18 5.79
CA ALA A 231 -7.36 -7.49 6.49
C ALA A 231 -8.04 -8.73 5.87
N VAL A 232 -8.13 -8.78 4.53
CA VAL A 232 -8.72 -9.92 3.82
C VAL A 232 -7.80 -11.14 3.82
N PHE A 233 -6.48 -10.97 3.67
CA PHE A 233 -5.49 -12.04 3.76
C PHE A 233 -5.62 -12.83 5.07
N LYS A 234 -5.74 -12.12 6.21
CA LYS A 234 -5.92 -12.77 7.52
C LYS A 234 -7.19 -13.60 7.59
N GLU A 235 -8.29 -13.11 7.04
CA GLU A 235 -9.55 -13.85 7.01
C GLU A 235 -9.47 -15.07 6.09
N LEU A 236 -8.83 -14.95 4.92
CA LEU A 236 -8.60 -16.07 4.01
C LEU A 236 -7.74 -17.15 4.68
N LYS A 237 -6.61 -16.77 5.26
CA LYS A 237 -5.69 -17.67 5.98
C LYS A 237 -6.40 -18.36 7.16
N LYS A 238 -7.22 -17.62 7.91
CA LYS A 238 -7.97 -18.15 9.06
C LYS A 238 -9.04 -19.18 8.67
N ASN A 239 -9.67 -19.01 7.51
CA ASN A 239 -10.83 -19.82 7.11
C ASN A 239 -10.54 -20.84 5.99
N GLY A 240 -9.30 -20.93 5.49
CA GLY A 240 -8.95 -21.85 4.41
C GLY A 240 -9.58 -21.48 3.06
N GLY A 241 -9.81 -20.18 2.83
CA GLY A 241 -10.50 -19.66 1.64
C GLY A 241 -11.73 -18.81 1.97
N GLY A 242 -12.49 -18.46 0.93
CA GLY A 242 -13.69 -17.63 1.00
C GLY A 242 -13.87 -16.72 -0.22
N ASP A 243 -14.92 -15.91 -0.18
CA ASP A 243 -15.25 -14.97 -1.25
C ASP A 243 -14.66 -13.59 -0.94
N VAL A 244 -13.98 -13.01 -1.92
CA VAL A 244 -13.42 -11.67 -1.87
C VAL A 244 -14.16 -10.80 -2.86
N THR A 245 -14.90 -9.80 -2.38
CA THR A 245 -15.55 -8.79 -3.23
C THR A 245 -14.60 -7.64 -3.46
N VAL A 246 -14.40 -7.31 -4.73
CA VAL A 246 -13.59 -6.19 -5.22
C VAL A 246 -14.55 -5.12 -5.75
N ASP A 247 -14.44 -3.89 -5.24
CA ASP A 247 -15.26 -2.74 -5.64
C ASP A 247 -14.35 -1.54 -5.90
N LEU A 248 -14.12 -1.25 -7.18
CA LEU A 248 -13.21 -0.20 -7.65
C LEU A 248 -13.83 1.20 -7.48
N ASP A 249 -15.16 1.31 -7.56
CA ASP A 249 -15.86 2.58 -7.39
C ASP A 249 -15.83 3.06 -5.93
N ARG A 250 -15.88 2.12 -4.99
CA ARG A 250 -15.81 2.41 -3.55
C ARG A 250 -14.40 2.26 -2.96
N GLN A 251 -13.40 1.94 -3.77
CA GLN A 251 -12.03 1.66 -3.32
C GLN A 251 -11.99 0.65 -2.17
N ARG A 252 -12.73 -0.46 -2.34
CA ARG A 252 -13.02 -1.39 -1.24
C ARG A 252 -12.82 -2.86 -1.63
N LEU A 253 -12.15 -3.58 -0.74
CA LEU A 253 -11.97 -5.02 -0.76
C LEU A 253 -12.63 -5.60 0.51
N THR A 254 -13.50 -6.60 0.36
CA THR A 254 -14.17 -7.23 1.51
C THR A 254 -14.18 -8.74 1.42
N TYR A 255 -13.89 -9.38 2.54
CA TYR A 255 -14.03 -10.82 2.72
C TYR A 255 -15.47 -11.22 3.09
N ARG A 256 -15.89 -12.39 2.62
CA ARG A 256 -17.07 -13.12 3.07
C ARG A 256 -16.70 -14.60 3.17
N ALA A 257 -17.04 -15.23 4.29
CA ALA A 257 -16.87 -16.68 4.41
C ALA A 257 -17.66 -17.42 3.33
N ALA A 258 -17.06 -18.44 2.73
CA ALA A 258 -17.76 -19.31 1.81
C ALA A 258 -19.00 -19.87 2.52
N GLY A 259 -20.18 -19.62 1.95
CA GLY A 259 -21.40 -20.26 2.47
C GLY A 259 -21.18 -21.77 2.47
N SER A 260 -21.67 -22.47 3.49
CA SER A 260 -21.62 -23.94 3.55
C SER A 260 -22.31 -24.51 2.30
N LYS A 261 -21.55 -24.72 1.22
CA LYS A 261 -22.00 -25.51 0.08
C LYS A 261 -22.16 -26.90 0.67
N GLY A 262 -23.39 -27.26 1.02
CA GLY A 262 -23.74 -28.56 1.54
C GLY A 262 -23.06 -29.61 0.67
N ARG A 263 -22.35 -30.55 1.32
CA ARG A 263 -21.82 -31.75 0.68
C ARG A 263 -22.89 -32.28 -0.27
N ARG A 264 -22.72 -32.07 -1.58
CA ARG A 264 -23.43 -32.86 -2.56
C ARG A 264 -22.76 -34.23 -2.49
N THR A 265 -23.41 -35.09 -1.72
CA THR A 265 -23.25 -36.55 -1.70
C THR A 265 -23.30 -37.12 -3.11
#